data_AF-A0A352IV92-F1
#
_entry.id   AF-A0A352IV92-F1
#
_cell.length_a   1.000
_cell.length_b   1.000
_cell.length_c   1.000
_cell.angle_alpha   90.00
_cell.angle_beta   90.00
_cell.angle_gamma   90.00
#
_symmetry.space_group_name_H-M   'P 1'
#
loop_
_entity.id
_entity.type
_entity.pdbx_description
1 polymer ?
#
loop_
_entity_poly.entity_id
_entity_poly.type
_entity_poly.pdbx_seq_one_letter_code
_entity_poly.pdbx_strand_id
1 'polypeptide(L)'
;VAIPSKAFRAVIRENSDKFRDEQIVISLTKGIEEHGFKLMSEILQEEIPRCRTGVLSGPNLAGEIVNRDLTATVIAAKDPDVRRSVQDLLGCEYFRVYANVDVYGVELAGALKNIYAIVAGLASALEMGENAKAMLITRGLAEMSRFAVSLGANPMTFMGLAGVGDLIVTCTSSKSRNFRVGYAVGQGQKLDDAVAELGQVAEGIYTLKLVKQKAEAIGIYMPLVRGLYEILYDNASIKAVINSLMMSVQNSDVEFILPRTISQ
;
A
#
# COMPACT_ATOMS: atom_id res chain seq x y z
N VAL A 1 -11.66 -11.32 5.03
CA VAL A 1 -12.44 -10.14 4.61
C VAL A 1 -11.71 -9.45 3.47
N ALA A 2 -12.31 -9.43 2.28
CA ALA A 2 -11.70 -8.91 1.04
C ALA A 2 -12.68 -7.99 0.27
N ILE A 3 -13.27 -7.03 0.98
CA ILE A 3 -14.23 -6.06 0.44
C ILE A 3 -13.55 -4.69 0.28
N PRO A 4 -14.04 -3.78 -0.57
CA PRO A 4 -13.45 -2.45 -0.71
C PRO A 4 -13.38 -1.68 0.63
N SER A 5 -12.32 -0.87 0.81
CA SER A 5 -12.05 -0.19 2.09
C SER A 5 -13.21 0.70 2.56
N LYS A 6 -13.87 1.39 1.63
CA LYS A 6 -15.02 2.27 1.88
C LYS A 6 -16.23 1.56 2.49
N ALA A 7 -16.45 0.29 2.13
CA ALA A 7 -17.58 -0.50 2.63
C ALA A 7 -17.20 -1.31 3.89
N PHE A 8 -15.92 -1.31 4.28
CA PHE A 8 -15.38 -2.27 5.23
C PHE A 8 -16.06 -2.18 6.60
N ARG A 9 -16.08 -1.00 7.23
CA ARG A 9 -16.70 -0.82 8.55
C ARG A 9 -18.19 -1.14 8.54
N ALA A 10 -18.94 -0.58 7.59
CA ALA A 10 -20.39 -0.78 7.51
C ALA A 10 -20.75 -2.27 7.43
N VAL A 11 -20.10 -3.00 6.52
CA VAL A 11 -20.36 -4.44 6.32
C VAL A 11 -19.96 -5.26 7.54
N ILE A 12 -18.82 -4.97 8.19
CA ILE A 12 -18.40 -5.69 9.40
C ILE A 12 -19.37 -5.41 10.55
N ARG A 13 -19.77 -4.16 10.74
CA ARG A 13 -20.73 -3.76 11.78
C ARG A 13 -22.09 -4.41 11.60
N GLU A 14 -22.65 -4.39 10.39
CA GLU A 14 -23.95 -4.98 10.06
C GLU A 14 -23.99 -6.51 10.26
N ASN A 15 -22.82 -7.16 10.26
CA ASN A 15 -22.69 -8.60 10.41
C ASN A 15 -21.94 -9.00 11.69
N SER A 16 -21.72 -8.06 12.61
CA SER A 16 -20.87 -8.27 13.78
C SER A 16 -21.37 -9.46 14.61
N ASP A 17 -22.68 -9.63 14.80
CA ASP A 17 -23.30 -10.72 15.55
C ASP A 17 -23.13 -12.13 14.93
N LYS A 18 -22.72 -12.22 13.65
CA LYS A 18 -22.52 -13.52 12.97
C LYS A 18 -21.17 -14.15 13.26
N PHE A 19 -20.23 -13.41 13.85
CA PHE A 19 -18.91 -13.91 14.19
C PHE A 19 -18.91 -14.65 15.53
N ARG A 20 -18.24 -15.79 15.60
CA ARG A 20 -18.07 -16.55 16.85
C ARG A 20 -16.93 -15.97 17.69
N ASP A 21 -17.00 -16.20 18.99
CA ASP A 21 -15.90 -15.88 19.91
C ASP A 21 -14.62 -16.60 19.49
N GLU A 22 -13.49 -15.89 19.60
CA GLU A 22 -12.15 -16.35 19.22
C GLU A 22 -12.00 -16.74 17.74
N GLN A 23 -13.00 -16.46 16.89
CA GLN A 23 -12.91 -16.72 15.46
C GLN A 23 -11.76 -15.94 14.83
N ILE A 24 -10.94 -16.62 14.03
CA ILE A 24 -9.86 -15.98 13.27
C ILE A 24 -10.46 -15.23 12.08
N VAL A 25 -10.21 -13.92 12.00
CA VAL A 25 -10.68 -13.04 10.93
C VAL A 25 -9.50 -12.30 10.31
N ILE A 26 -9.20 -12.60 9.05
CA ILE A 26 -8.07 -12.00 8.33
C ILE A 26 -8.57 -10.94 7.36
N SER A 27 -8.04 -9.71 7.44
CA SER A 27 -8.23 -8.68 6.42
C SER A 27 -7.27 -8.90 5.25
N LEU A 28 -7.80 -8.91 4.03
CA LEU A 28 -7.03 -8.85 2.78
C LEU A 28 -7.19 -7.48 2.10
N THR A 29 -7.90 -6.56 2.76
CA THR A 29 -8.26 -5.26 2.20
C THR A 29 -7.10 -4.30 2.41
N LYS A 30 -6.68 -3.62 1.33
CA LYS A 30 -5.56 -2.67 1.34
C LYS A 30 -6.10 -1.25 1.20
N GLY A 31 -6.28 -0.56 2.32
CA GLY A 31 -6.83 0.80 2.35
C GLY A 31 -6.84 1.37 3.76
N ILE A 32 -7.33 2.61 3.88
CA ILE A 32 -7.38 3.37 5.13
C ILE A 32 -8.77 4.01 5.22
N GLU A 33 -9.44 3.92 6.35
CA GLU A 33 -10.68 4.65 6.61
C GLU A 33 -10.38 6.12 6.91
N GLU A 34 -11.12 7.03 6.27
CA GLU A 34 -10.96 8.47 6.41
C GLU A 34 -11.20 8.93 7.85
N HIS A 35 -12.28 8.44 8.46
CA HIS A 35 -12.62 8.80 9.82
C HIS A 35 -11.62 8.21 10.83
N GLY A 36 -10.78 9.07 11.39
CA GLY A 36 -9.77 8.68 12.37
C GLY A 36 -8.50 8.06 11.77
N PHE A 37 -8.36 8.01 10.43
CA PHE A 37 -7.22 7.40 9.75
C PHE A 37 -6.98 5.94 10.21
N LYS A 38 -8.04 5.13 10.18
CA LYS A 38 -8.00 3.77 10.75
C LYS A 38 -7.69 2.73 9.69
N LEU A 39 -6.86 1.77 10.05
CA LEU A 39 -6.57 0.61 9.22
C LEU A 39 -7.66 -0.45 9.36
N MET A 40 -7.75 -1.38 8.41
CA MET A 40 -8.81 -2.39 8.38
C MET A 40 -8.72 -3.32 9.58
N SER A 41 -7.51 -3.65 10.06
CA SER A 41 -7.32 -4.42 11.29
C SER A 41 -7.79 -3.71 12.56
N GLU A 42 -7.71 -2.39 12.61
CA GLU A 42 -8.24 -1.58 13.72
C GLU A 42 -9.77 -1.55 13.67
N ILE A 43 -10.36 -1.43 12.48
CA ILE A 43 -11.81 -1.54 12.29
C ILE A 43 -12.32 -2.91 12.74
N LEU A 44 -11.60 -4.00 12.42
CA LEU A 44 -11.97 -5.33 12.92
C LEU A 44 -11.91 -5.39 14.45
N GLN A 45 -10.89 -4.83 15.08
CA GLN A 45 -10.78 -4.80 16.55
C GLN A 45 -11.90 -3.98 17.20
N GLU A 46 -12.38 -2.92 16.55
CA GLU A 46 -13.48 -2.10 17.07
C GLU A 46 -14.85 -2.75 16.92
N GLU A 47 -15.14 -3.31 15.74
CA GLU A 47 -16.48 -3.80 15.41
C GLU A 47 -16.69 -5.27 15.84
N ILE A 48 -15.62 -6.07 15.92
CA ILE A 48 -15.65 -7.47 16.34
C ILE A 48 -14.52 -7.81 17.33
N PRO A 49 -14.46 -7.15 18.51
CA PRO A 49 -13.35 -7.28 19.48
C PRO A 49 -13.16 -8.69 20.05
N ARG A 50 -14.19 -9.54 19.97
CA ARG A 50 -14.16 -10.94 20.41
C ARG A 50 -13.47 -11.89 19.42
N CYS A 51 -13.11 -11.40 18.23
CA CYS A 51 -12.43 -12.18 17.21
C CYS A 51 -10.91 -11.96 17.26
N ARG A 52 -10.17 -12.96 16.80
CA ARG A 52 -8.71 -12.87 16.65
C ARG A 52 -8.39 -12.37 15.25
N THR A 53 -7.72 -11.24 15.13
CA THR A 53 -7.54 -10.56 13.84
C THR A 53 -6.14 -10.71 13.27
N GLY A 54 -6.03 -10.73 11.95
CA GLY A 54 -4.77 -10.60 11.22
C GLY A 54 -4.94 -9.91 9.87
N VAL A 55 -3.84 -9.65 9.18
CA VAL A 55 -3.80 -9.00 7.86
C VAL A 55 -2.95 -9.83 6.92
N LEU A 56 -3.44 -10.06 5.71
CA LEU A 56 -2.70 -10.73 4.64
C LEU A 56 -2.39 -9.73 3.52
N SER A 57 -1.11 -9.50 3.27
CA SER A 57 -0.62 -8.56 2.26
C SER A 57 0.69 -9.05 1.64
N GLY A 58 1.02 -8.55 0.46
CA GLY A 58 2.08 -9.09 -0.38
C GLY A 58 1.73 -9.03 -1.87
N PRO A 59 2.68 -9.44 -2.74
CA PRO A 59 2.54 -9.45 -4.20
C PRO A 59 1.52 -10.49 -4.67
N ASN A 60 0.24 -10.18 -4.45
CA ASN A 60 -0.88 -11.10 -4.62
C ASN A 60 -1.70 -10.76 -5.87
N LEU A 61 -1.11 -10.86 -7.06
CA LEU A 61 -1.87 -10.71 -8.30
C LEU A 61 -2.86 -11.87 -8.44
N ALA A 62 -4.16 -11.58 -8.28
CA ALA A 62 -5.20 -12.60 -8.17
C ALA A 62 -5.22 -13.60 -9.35
N GLY A 63 -5.00 -13.12 -10.58
CA GLY A 63 -4.96 -13.99 -11.76
C GLY A 63 -3.82 -15.01 -11.73
N GLU A 64 -2.64 -14.63 -11.22
CA GLU A 64 -1.47 -15.52 -11.12
C GLU A 64 -1.69 -16.58 -10.02
N ILE A 65 -2.31 -16.19 -8.91
CA ILE A 65 -2.69 -17.13 -7.84
C ILE A 65 -3.72 -18.15 -8.36
N VAL A 66 -4.73 -17.71 -9.14
CA VAL A 66 -5.72 -18.60 -9.75
C VAL A 66 -5.08 -19.56 -10.75
N ASN A 67 -4.07 -19.11 -11.49
CA ASN A 67 -3.31 -19.93 -12.44
C ASN A 67 -2.30 -20.86 -11.77
N ARG A 68 -2.14 -20.80 -10.44
CA ARG A 68 -1.14 -21.54 -9.67
C ARG A 68 0.30 -21.19 -10.05
N ASP A 69 0.53 -19.96 -10.50
CA ASP A 69 1.87 -19.43 -10.68
C ASP A 69 2.54 -19.25 -9.31
N LEU A 70 3.87 -19.45 -9.25
CA LEU A 70 4.63 -19.38 -8.00
C LEU A 70 4.55 -17.96 -7.41
N THR A 71 4.07 -17.84 -6.19
CA THR A 71 4.07 -16.57 -5.46
C THR A 71 4.19 -16.76 -3.95
N ALA A 72 4.35 -15.63 -3.25
CA ALA A 72 4.46 -15.58 -1.81
C ALA A 72 3.69 -14.39 -1.24
N THR A 73 3.20 -14.57 -0.01
CA THR A 73 2.46 -13.56 0.73
C THR A 73 2.93 -13.46 2.18
N VAL A 74 2.46 -12.44 2.89
CA VAL A 74 2.72 -12.23 4.32
C VAL A 74 1.42 -12.27 5.09
N ILE A 75 1.34 -13.11 6.13
CA ILE A 75 0.35 -13.00 7.19
C ILE A 75 0.95 -12.26 8.38
N ALA A 76 0.32 -11.14 8.76
CA ALA A 76 0.65 -10.38 9.94
C ALA A 76 -0.45 -10.49 11.00
N ALA A 77 -0.08 -10.85 12.22
CA ALA A 77 -0.96 -10.81 13.38
C ALA A 77 -0.10 -10.64 14.63
N LYS A 78 -0.63 -10.11 15.72
CA LYS A 78 0.08 -10.13 17.02
C LYS A 78 0.16 -11.55 17.59
N ASP A 79 -0.93 -12.29 17.41
CA ASP A 79 -1.10 -13.65 17.89
C ASP A 79 -0.35 -14.69 17.03
N PRO A 80 0.57 -15.49 17.60
CA PRO A 80 1.34 -16.49 16.86
C PRO A 80 0.49 -17.61 16.28
N ASP A 81 -0.57 -18.04 16.96
CA ASP A 81 -1.41 -19.14 16.49
C ASP A 81 -2.28 -18.70 15.33
N VAL A 82 -2.68 -17.43 15.26
CA VAL A 82 -3.31 -16.87 14.07
C VAL A 82 -2.37 -16.99 12.87
N ARG A 83 -1.11 -16.58 13.02
CA ARG A 83 -0.12 -16.67 11.93
C ARG A 83 0.08 -18.12 11.50
N ARG A 84 0.28 -19.03 12.45
CA ARG A 84 0.47 -20.47 12.19
C ARG A 84 -0.72 -21.09 11.48
N SER A 85 -1.93 -20.85 11.99
CA SER A 85 -3.17 -21.37 11.40
C SER A 85 -3.34 -20.94 9.95
N VAL A 86 -3.00 -19.69 9.62
CA VAL A 86 -3.08 -19.18 8.25
C VAL A 86 -1.97 -19.74 7.36
N GLN A 87 -0.76 -19.91 7.89
CA GLN A 87 0.34 -20.55 7.17
C GLN A 87 0.01 -21.99 6.80
N ASP A 88 -0.54 -22.76 7.74
CA ASP A 88 -0.92 -24.16 7.54
C ASP A 88 -2.12 -24.29 6.59
N LEU A 89 -3.06 -23.34 6.63
CA LEU A 89 -4.27 -23.36 5.79
C LEU A 89 -4.00 -22.98 4.34
N LEU A 90 -3.18 -21.94 4.11
CA LEU A 90 -2.99 -21.36 2.78
C LEU A 90 -1.69 -21.77 2.11
N GLY A 91 -0.69 -22.20 2.88
CA GLY A 91 0.61 -22.63 2.36
C GLY A 91 0.49 -23.87 1.47
N CYS A 92 0.91 -23.75 0.21
CA CYS A 92 0.90 -24.87 -0.73
C CYS A 92 2.07 -24.78 -1.73
N GLU A 93 2.13 -25.72 -2.68
CA GLU A 93 3.24 -25.86 -3.65
C GLU A 93 3.54 -24.59 -4.46
N TYR A 94 2.53 -23.75 -4.71
CA TYR A 94 2.66 -22.52 -5.49
C TYR A 94 2.41 -21.23 -4.68
N PHE A 95 2.01 -21.34 -3.40
CA PHE A 95 1.65 -20.19 -2.57
C PHE A 95 2.34 -20.26 -1.21
N ARG A 96 3.46 -19.55 -1.07
CA ARG A 96 4.25 -19.50 0.18
C ARG A 96 3.69 -18.43 1.12
N VAL A 97 3.51 -18.76 2.40
CA VAL A 97 3.00 -17.82 3.41
C VAL A 97 4.06 -17.53 4.47
N TYR A 98 4.54 -16.28 4.53
CA TYR A 98 5.49 -15.81 5.53
C TYR A 98 4.78 -15.14 6.70
N ALA A 99 5.23 -15.40 7.93
CA ALA A 99 4.68 -14.77 9.12
C ALA A 99 5.40 -13.44 9.43
N ASN A 100 4.65 -12.43 9.86
CA ASN A 100 5.18 -11.18 10.42
C ASN A 100 4.39 -10.79 11.68
N VAL A 101 5.03 -10.16 12.66
CA VAL A 101 4.37 -9.64 13.87
C VAL A 101 3.86 -8.21 13.68
N ASP A 102 4.43 -7.47 12.71
CA ASP A 102 4.10 -6.07 12.46
C ASP A 102 2.87 -5.92 11.57
N VAL A 103 1.69 -6.04 12.19
CA VAL A 103 0.39 -5.83 11.53
C VAL A 103 0.31 -4.46 10.89
N TYR A 104 0.74 -3.44 11.64
CA TYR A 104 0.60 -2.05 11.26
C TYR A 104 1.45 -1.71 10.02
N GLY A 105 2.72 -2.13 10.00
CA GLY A 105 3.59 -1.93 8.84
C GLY A 105 3.17 -2.70 7.60
N VAL A 106 2.70 -3.95 7.75
CA VAL A 106 2.24 -4.77 6.62
C VAL A 106 0.99 -4.17 5.97
N GLU A 107 0.07 -3.65 6.77
CA GLU A 107 -1.17 -3.05 6.30
C GLU A 107 -0.93 -1.67 5.66
N LEU A 108 -0.11 -0.81 6.28
CA LEU A 108 0.31 0.46 5.70
C LEU A 108 1.07 0.26 4.39
N ALA A 109 2.02 -0.67 4.32
CA ALA A 109 2.74 -0.96 3.09
C ALA A 109 1.80 -1.32 1.94
N GLY A 110 0.82 -2.18 2.22
CA GLY A 110 -0.22 -2.57 1.25
C GLY A 110 -1.12 -1.42 0.82
N ALA A 111 -1.47 -0.50 1.73
CA ALA A 111 -2.30 0.66 1.41
C ALA A 111 -1.52 1.71 0.60
N LEU A 112 -0.30 2.05 1.03
CA LEU A 112 0.51 3.14 0.49
C LEU A 112 1.03 2.85 -0.92
N LYS A 113 1.41 1.60 -1.24
CA LYS A 113 1.97 1.24 -2.55
C LYS A 113 1.09 1.67 -3.73
N ASN A 114 -0.23 1.72 -3.52
CA ASN A 114 -1.20 2.00 -4.56
C ASN A 114 -1.06 3.43 -5.08
N ILE A 115 -0.60 4.37 -4.23
CA ILE A 115 -0.26 5.73 -4.63
C ILE A 115 0.88 5.69 -5.66
N TYR A 116 1.96 5.00 -5.34
CA TYR A 116 3.16 4.94 -6.18
C TYR A 116 2.94 4.16 -7.47
N ALA A 117 1.99 3.22 -7.49
CA ALA A 117 1.55 2.60 -8.72
C ALA A 117 0.94 3.61 -9.71
N ILE A 118 0.20 4.62 -9.22
CA ILE A 118 -0.30 5.73 -10.06
C ILE A 118 0.88 6.56 -10.59
N VAL A 119 1.86 6.87 -9.73
CA VAL A 119 3.08 7.57 -10.14
C VAL A 119 3.83 6.80 -11.23
N ALA A 120 3.97 5.48 -11.09
CA ALA A 120 4.60 4.62 -12.09
C ALA A 120 3.80 4.60 -13.42
N GLY A 121 2.48 4.58 -13.34
CA GLY A 121 1.60 4.71 -14.51
C GLY A 121 1.83 6.03 -15.27
N LEU A 122 1.87 7.15 -14.54
CA LEU A 122 2.18 8.47 -15.12
C LEU A 122 3.54 8.46 -15.82
N ALA A 123 4.57 7.97 -15.14
CA ALA A 123 5.92 7.87 -15.72
C ALA A 123 5.95 7.00 -16.99
N SER A 124 5.17 5.93 -17.02
CA SER A 124 5.06 5.06 -18.19
C SER A 124 4.32 5.73 -19.35
N ALA A 125 3.30 6.56 -19.09
CA ALA A 125 2.59 7.30 -20.13
C ALA A 125 3.44 8.40 -20.76
N LEU A 126 4.38 8.97 -19.99
CA LEU A 126 5.37 9.95 -20.46
C LEU A 126 6.60 9.31 -21.11
N GLU A 127 6.58 7.99 -21.33
CA GLU A 127 7.68 7.23 -21.92
C GLU A 127 9.03 7.44 -21.20
N MET A 128 8.99 7.65 -19.88
CA MET A 128 10.21 7.83 -19.09
C MET A 128 11.04 6.54 -19.11
N GLY A 129 12.36 6.69 -19.21
CA GLY A 129 13.29 5.55 -19.23
C GLY A 129 13.33 4.76 -17.91
N GLU A 130 13.87 3.55 -17.97
CA GLU A 130 13.93 2.62 -16.83
C GLU A 130 14.64 3.19 -15.59
N ASN A 131 15.67 4.03 -15.78
CA ASN A 131 16.34 4.73 -14.67
C ASN A 131 15.38 5.59 -13.86
N ALA A 132 14.47 6.32 -14.53
CA ALA A 132 13.51 7.17 -13.85
C ALA A 132 12.44 6.33 -13.12
N LYS A 133 11.98 5.24 -13.74
CA LYS A 133 11.04 4.31 -13.10
C LYS A 133 11.65 3.68 -11.84
N ALA A 134 12.89 3.21 -11.93
CA ALA A 134 13.63 2.68 -10.79
C ALA A 134 13.79 3.72 -9.67
N MET A 135 14.17 4.96 -10.02
CA MET A 135 14.26 6.07 -9.08
C MET A 135 12.93 6.34 -8.37
N LEU A 136 11.81 6.39 -9.11
CA LEU A 136 10.48 6.63 -8.55
C LEU A 136 10.04 5.52 -7.60
N ILE A 137 10.30 4.25 -7.94
CA ILE A 137 9.99 3.11 -7.06
C ILE A 137 10.81 3.20 -5.76
N THR A 138 12.12 3.44 -5.86
CA THR A 138 13.00 3.54 -4.69
C THR A 138 12.62 4.73 -3.80
N ARG A 139 12.35 5.91 -4.38
CA ARG A 139 11.93 7.09 -3.64
C ARG A 139 10.52 6.91 -3.04
N GLY A 140 9.65 6.17 -3.74
CA GLY A 140 8.35 5.80 -3.22
C GLY A 140 8.44 4.88 -2.01
N LEU A 141 9.32 3.87 -2.04
CA LEU A 141 9.60 3.01 -0.89
C LEU A 141 10.12 3.83 0.32
N ALA A 142 10.98 4.82 0.07
CA ALA A 142 11.49 5.70 1.11
C ALA A 142 10.36 6.52 1.76
N GLU A 143 9.50 7.17 0.96
CA GLU A 143 8.34 7.90 1.49
C GLU A 143 7.36 6.98 2.24
N MET A 144 7.05 5.80 1.71
CA MET A 144 6.21 4.80 2.39
C MET A 144 6.77 4.47 3.78
N SER A 145 8.07 4.18 3.84
CA SER A 145 8.75 3.77 5.06
C SER A 145 8.80 4.92 6.07
N ARG A 146 9.18 6.13 5.64
CA ARG A 146 9.20 7.35 6.47
C ARG A 146 7.87 7.62 7.13
N PHE A 147 6.82 7.62 6.31
CA PHE A 147 5.46 7.85 6.78
C PHE A 147 5.01 6.77 7.76
N ALA A 148 5.19 5.50 7.42
CA ALA A 148 4.74 4.42 8.28
C ALA A 148 5.52 4.34 9.61
N VAL A 149 6.82 4.58 9.60
CA VAL A 149 7.65 4.61 10.82
C VAL A 149 7.26 5.76 11.73
N SER A 150 6.91 6.93 11.17
CA SER A 150 6.39 8.05 11.96
C SER A 150 5.08 7.72 12.69
N LEU A 151 4.36 6.70 12.22
CA LEU A 151 3.14 6.17 12.82
C LEU A 151 3.38 4.92 13.69
N GLY A 152 4.63 4.47 13.85
CA GLY A 152 5.01 3.35 14.71
C GLY A 152 5.19 2.00 14.00
N ALA A 153 5.20 1.95 12.66
CA ALA A 153 5.52 0.73 11.92
C ALA A 153 7.00 0.35 12.04
N ASN A 154 7.32 -0.94 11.88
CA ASN A 154 8.70 -1.40 11.84
C ASN A 154 9.32 -1.14 10.44
N PRO A 155 10.43 -0.40 10.33
CA PRO A 155 11.07 -0.13 9.04
C PRO A 155 11.46 -1.41 8.28
N MET A 156 11.84 -2.48 9.00
CA MET A 156 12.25 -3.74 8.37
C MET A 156 11.12 -4.44 7.60
N THR A 157 9.87 -4.17 7.95
CA THR A 157 8.70 -4.70 7.23
C THR A 157 8.69 -4.23 5.77
N PHE A 158 9.16 -3.01 5.49
CA PHE A 158 9.18 -2.44 4.15
C PHE A 158 10.23 -3.07 3.23
N MET A 159 11.25 -3.71 3.79
CA MET A 159 12.25 -4.48 3.04
C MET A 159 11.74 -5.88 2.62
N GLY A 160 10.60 -6.32 3.16
CA GLY A 160 10.01 -7.63 2.89
C GLY A 160 8.99 -7.63 1.74
N LEU A 161 8.33 -8.78 1.56
CA LEU A 161 7.32 -9.00 0.51
C LEU A 161 6.14 -8.02 0.58
N ALA A 162 5.67 -7.66 1.77
CA ALA A 162 4.55 -6.73 1.94
C ALA A 162 4.90 -5.28 1.57
N GLY A 163 6.18 -4.91 1.63
CA GLY A 163 6.70 -3.60 1.25
C GLY A 163 7.21 -3.61 -0.18
N VAL A 164 8.54 -3.70 -0.34
CA VAL A 164 9.21 -3.60 -1.63
C VAL A 164 8.71 -4.63 -2.64
N GLY A 165 8.42 -5.87 -2.22
CA GLY A 165 7.93 -6.91 -3.13
C GLY A 165 6.60 -6.54 -3.79
N ASP A 166 5.62 -6.15 -2.96
CA ASP A 166 4.30 -5.75 -3.42
C ASP A 166 4.33 -4.41 -4.17
N LEU A 167 5.21 -3.49 -3.77
CA LEU A 167 5.44 -2.23 -4.48
C LEU A 167 5.94 -2.47 -5.91
N ILE A 168 7.00 -3.27 -6.08
CA ILE A 168 7.60 -3.55 -7.39
C ILE A 168 6.55 -4.12 -8.34
N VAL A 169 5.88 -5.22 -7.96
CA VAL A 169 4.90 -5.87 -8.85
C VAL A 169 3.75 -4.93 -9.25
N THR A 170 3.36 -4.02 -8.35
CA THR A 170 2.23 -3.12 -8.59
C THR A 170 2.62 -1.94 -9.47
N CYS A 171 3.87 -1.48 -9.38
CA CYS A 171 4.41 -0.40 -10.19
C CYS A 171 4.86 -0.86 -11.59
N THR A 172 5.17 -2.14 -11.78
CA THR A 172 5.66 -2.66 -13.08
C THR A 172 4.59 -3.45 -13.86
N SER A 173 3.42 -3.71 -13.27
CA SER A 173 2.36 -4.49 -13.92
C SER A 173 1.25 -3.63 -14.49
N SER A 174 1.01 -3.73 -15.80
CA SER A 174 -0.16 -3.15 -16.48
C SER A 174 -1.49 -3.73 -16.00
N LYS A 175 -1.48 -4.88 -15.29
CA LYS A 175 -2.67 -5.46 -14.65
C LYS A 175 -3.13 -4.63 -13.45
N SER A 176 -2.25 -3.81 -12.86
CA SER A 176 -2.58 -2.94 -11.72
C SER A 176 -3.58 -1.86 -12.14
N ARG A 177 -4.72 -1.80 -11.43
CA ARG A 177 -5.74 -0.75 -11.64
C ARG A 177 -5.18 0.65 -11.39
N ASN A 178 -4.41 0.82 -10.32
CA ASN A 178 -3.79 2.10 -9.97
C ASN A 178 -2.76 2.53 -11.03
N PHE A 179 -1.99 1.59 -11.58
CA PHE A 179 -1.09 1.85 -12.70
C PHE A 179 -1.85 2.35 -13.92
N ARG A 180 -2.96 1.69 -14.29
CA ARG A 180 -3.79 2.09 -15.42
C ARG A 180 -4.41 3.49 -15.26
N VAL A 181 -4.86 3.85 -14.04
CA VAL A 181 -5.28 5.23 -13.75
C VAL A 181 -4.15 6.22 -14.03
N GLY A 182 -2.97 5.97 -13.48
CA GLY A 182 -1.82 6.85 -13.68
C GLY A 182 -1.45 6.98 -15.15
N TYR A 183 -1.48 5.87 -15.89
CA TYR A 183 -1.21 5.87 -17.31
C TYR A 183 -2.23 6.71 -18.10
N ALA A 184 -3.53 6.50 -17.86
CA ALA A 184 -4.60 7.27 -18.48
C ALA A 184 -4.47 8.78 -18.22
N VAL A 185 -4.24 9.17 -16.97
CA VAL A 185 -4.02 10.58 -16.61
C VAL A 185 -2.77 11.14 -17.30
N GLY A 186 -1.71 10.35 -17.40
CA GLY A 186 -0.48 10.75 -18.09
C GLY A 186 -0.65 10.94 -19.60
N GLN A 187 -1.64 10.27 -20.21
CA GLN A 187 -2.06 10.49 -21.59
C GLN A 187 -2.97 11.73 -21.76
N GLY A 188 -3.26 12.46 -20.68
CA GLY A 188 -4.08 13.68 -20.69
C GLY A 188 -5.56 13.45 -20.44
N GLN A 189 -5.99 12.24 -20.09
CA GLN A 189 -7.37 11.96 -19.68
C GLN A 189 -7.66 12.62 -18.32
N LYS A 190 -8.89 13.13 -18.14
CA LYS A 190 -9.32 13.63 -16.83
C LYS A 190 -9.45 12.47 -15.85
N LEU A 191 -9.18 12.74 -14.57
CA LEU A 191 -9.24 11.73 -13.51
C LEU A 191 -10.60 11.02 -13.45
N ASP A 192 -11.70 11.78 -13.53
CA ASP A 192 -13.05 11.22 -13.45
C ASP A 192 -13.34 10.27 -14.62
N ASP A 193 -12.89 10.62 -15.83
CA ASP A 193 -13.04 9.79 -17.02
C ASP A 193 -12.19 8.51 -16.91
N ALA A 194 -10.94 8.64 -16.43
CA ALA A 194 -10.04 7.51 -16.23
C ALA A 194 -10.58 6.51 -15.19
N VAL A 195 -11.24 7.00 -14.13
CA VAL A 195 -11.88 6.15 -13.12
C VAL A 195 -13.16 5.49 -13.66
N ALA A 196 -13.96 6.24 -14.43
CA ALA A 196 -15.19 5.73 -15.03
C ALA A 196 -14.92 4.58 -16.02
N GLU A 197 -13.87 4.69 -16.83
CA GLU A 197 -13.47 3.66 -17.80
C GLU A 197 -13.04 2.34 -17.13
N LEU A 198 -12.44 2.42 -15.93
CA LEU A 198 -12.09 1.24 -15.14
C LEU A 198 -13.30 0.57 -14.46
N GLY A 199 -14.46 1.25 -14.42
CA GLY A 199 -15.71 0.75 -13.84
C GLY A 199 -15.69 0.57 -12.32
N GLN A 200 -14.59 0.94 -11.65
CA GLN A 200 -14.41 0.80 -10.20
C GLN A 200 -13.45 1.87 -9.67
N VAL A 201 -13.68 2.33 -8.43
CA VAL A 201 -12.80 3.30 -7.78
C VAL A 201 -11.43 2.68 -7.51
N ALA A 202 -10.37 3.33 -7.98
CA ALA A 202 -9.00 2.94 -7.66
C ALA A 202 -8.64 3.38 -6.23
N GLU A 203 -8.39 2.41 -5.34
CA GLU A 203 -8.05 2.65 -3.92
C GLU A 203 -6.92 3.68 -3.74
N GLY A 204 -5.93 3.71 -4.63
CA GLY A 204 -4.79 4.64 -4.55
C GLY A 204 -5.19 6.12 -4.60
N ILE A 205 -6.26 6.47 -5.33
CA ILE A 205 -6.76 7.85 -5.43
C ILE A 205 -7.30 8.33 -4.08
N TYR A 206 -8.00 7.44 -3.39
CA TYR A 206 -8.58 7.71 -2.08
C TYR A 206 -7.50 7.72 -0.99
N THR A 207 -6.61 6.72 -0.99
CA THR A 207 -5.46 6.67 -0.07
C THR A 207 -4.57 7.91 -0.22
N LEU A 208 -4.35 8.41 -1.43
CA LEU A 208 -3.58 9.63 -1.69
C LEU A 208 -4.11 10.83 -0.90
N LYS A 209 -5.43 11.10 -0.93
CA LYS A 209 -6.01 12.23 -0.19
C LYS A 209 -5.73 12.13 1.30
N LEU A 210 -6.00 10.95 1.88
CA LEU A 210 -5.85 10.72 3.31
C LEU A 210 -4.38 10.82 3.76
N VAL A 211 -3.47 10.21 3.00
CA VAL A 211 -2.04 10.20 3.31
C VAL A 211 -1.44 11.59 3.16
N LYS A 212 -1.80 12.34 2.12
CA LYS A 212 -1.35 13.73 1.94
C LYS A 212 -1.74 14.59 3.14
N GLN A 213 -3.02 14.57 3.52
CA GLN A 213 -3.52 15.34 4.66
C GLN A 213 -2.85 14.93 5.98
N LYS A 214 -2.73 13.61 6.22
CA LYS A 214 -2.08 13.10 7.43
C LYS A 214 -0.62 13.50 7.48
N ALA A 215 0.13 13.31 6.39
CA ALA A 215 1.54 13.64 6.30
C ALA A 215 1.81 15.13 6.58
N GLU A 216 1.00 16.03 6.04
CA GLU A 216 1.07 17.47 6.36
C GLU A 216 0.79 17.75 7.84
N ALA A 217 -0.25 17.12 8.40
CA ALA A 217 -0.62 17.32 9.80
C ALA A 217 0.46 16.87 10.80
N ILE A 218 1.27 15.86 10.44
CA ILE A 218 2.38 15.37 11.26
C ILE A 218 3.77 15.83 10.77
N GLY A 219 3.83 16.74 9.80
CA GLY A 219 5.08 17.33 9.30
C GLY A 219 6.01 16.37 8.55
N ILE A 220 5.48 15.29 7.97
CA ILE A 220 6.27 14.32 7.21
C ILE A 220 6.39 14.77 5.76
N TYR A 221 7.63 15.00 5.33
CA TYR A 221 7.95 15.30 3.94
C TYR A 221 7.56 14.10 3.05
N MET A 222 6.74 14.28 2.02
CA MET A 222 6.37 13.24 1.05
C MET A 222 6.16 13.86 -0.35
N PRO A 223 7.25 14.22 -1.05
CA PRO A 223 7.17 15.00 -2.28
C PRO A 223 6.47 14.26 -3.44
N LEU A 224 6.57 12.94 -3.56
CA LEU A 224 5.85 12.18 -4.59
C LEU A 224 4.35 12.14 -4.29
N VAL A 225 3.96 11.90 -3.04
CA VAL A 225 2.55 12.02 -2.61
C VAL A 225 2.01 13.41 -2.90
N ARG A 226 2.73 14.45 -2.49
CA ARG A 226 2.32 15.84 -2.72
C ARG A 226 2.21 16.17 -4.20
N GLY A 227 3.23 15.83 -4.99
CA GLY A 227 3.24 16.09 -6.43
C GLY A 227 2.11 15.36 -7.16
N LEU A 228 1.82 14.11 -6.79
CA LEU A 228 0.69 13.38 -7.35
C LEU A 228 -0.65 14.04 -6.97
N TYR A 229 -0.80 14.49 -5.72
CA TYR A 229 -2.00 15.22 -5.30
C TYR A 229 -2.22 16.48 -6.14
N GLU A 230 -1.16 17.28 -6.34
CA GLU A 230 -1.20 18.51 -7.13
C GLU A 230 -1.59 18.24 -8.60
N ILE A 231 -1.09 17.15 -9.20
CA ILE A 231 -1.46 16.72 -10.56
C ILE A 231 -2.95 16.32 -10.63
N LEU A 232 -3.42 15.54 -9.66
CA LEU A 232 -4.74 14.93 -9.71
C LEU A 232 -5.88 15.87 -9.29
N TYR A 233 -5.62 16.82 -8.38
CA TYR A 233 -6.66 17.67 -7.78
C TYR A 233 -6.46 19.16 -8.03
N ASP A 234 -5.22 19.63 -8.19
CA ASP A 234 -4.91 21.06 -8.31
C ASP A 234 -4.56 21.47 -9.76
N ASN A 235 -4.74 20.56 -10.73
CA ASN A 235 -4.42 20.75 -12.15
C ASN A 235 -2.96 21.18 -12.41
N ALA A 236 -2.03 20.78 -11.54
CA ALA A 236 -0.62 21.08 -11.74
C ALA A 236 -0.10 20.37 -13.00
N SER A 237 0.74 21.08 -13.76
CA SER A 237 1.43 20.47 -14.90
C SER A 237 2.36 19.36 -14.42
N ILE A 238 2.24 18.16 -15.00
CA ILE A 238 3.12 17.02 -14.70
C ILE A 238 4.60 17.41 -14.87
N LYS A 239 4.92 18.18 -15.91
CA LYS A 239 6.29 18.69 -16.16
C LYS A 239 6.78 19.61 -15.05
N ALA A 240 5.90 20.47 -14.52
CA ALA A 240 6.26 21.37 -13.42
C ALA A 240 6.55 20.59 -12.14
N VAL A 241 5.74 19.59 -11.81
CA VAL A 241 5.95 18.70 -10.66
C VAL A 241 7.26 17.92 -10.80
N ILE A 242 7.53 17.32 -11.97
CA ILE A 242 8.80 16.62 -12.23
C ILE A 242 10.00 17.56 -12.03
N ASN A 243 9.96 18.77 -12.60
CA ASN A 243 11.04 19.75 -12.43
C ASN A 243 11.26 20.11 -10.96
N SER A 244 10.19 20.32 -10.20
CA SER A 244 10.28 20.60 -8.76
C SER A 244 10.91 19.44 -7.99
N LEU A 245 10.58 18.19 -8.33
CA LEU A 245 11.16 17.01 -7.69
C LEU A 245 12.67 16.91 -7.96
N MET A 246 13.09 17.15 -9.19
CA MET A 246 14.51 17.09 -9.58
C MET A 246 15.37 18.20 -8.99
N MET A 247 14.78 19.38 -8.75
CA MET A 247 15.49 20.51 -8.12
C MET A 247 15.45 20.47 -6.59
N SER A 248 14.68 19.56 -6.00
CA SER A 248 14.60 19.43 -4.55
C SER A 248 15.89 18.86 -3.97
N VAL A 249 16.42 19.49 -2.92
CA VAL A 249 17.61 19.02 -2.22
C VAL A 249 17.22 17.82 -1.34
N GLN A 250 17.67 16.61 -1.69
CA GLN A 250 17.61 15.44 -0.81
C GLN A 250 19.02 15.00 -0.42
N ASN A 251 19.30 15.00 0.89
CA ASN A 251 20.64 14.79 1.43
C ASN A 251 20.95 13.32 1.82
N SER A 252 19.99 12.39 1.70
CA SER A 252 20.21 10.97 2.01
C SER A 252 19.54 10.03 1.01
N ASP A 253 20.24 8.95 0.69
CA ASP A 253 19.77 7.87 -0.18
C ASP A 253 18.98 6.80 0.60
N VAL A 254 19.38 6.51 1.84
CA VAL A 254 18.74 5.54 2.73
C VAL A 254 18.43 6.20 4.07
N GLU A 255 17.17 6.12 4.50
CA GLU A 255 16.72 6.78 5.74
C GLU A 255 17.10 6.02 7.00
N PHE A 256 17.22 4.70 6.90
CA PHE A 256 17.48 3.81 8.03
C PHE A 256 18.90 3.26 7.93
N ILE A 257 19.89 4.12 8.14
CA ILE A 257 21.28 3.69 8.29
C ILE A 257 21.40 3.06 9.68
N LEU A 258 21.64 1.75 9.76
CA LEU A 258 22.05 1.11 11.01
C LEU A 258 23.31 1.82 11.53
N PRO A 259 23.41 2.16 12.83
CA PRO A 259 24.67 2.65 13.38
C PRO A 259 25.74 1.60 13.08
N ARG A 260 26.80 1.99 12.37
CA ARG A 260 27.98 1.14 12.22
C ARG A 260 28.45 0.82 13.63
N THR A 261 28.36 -0.44 14.04
CA THR A 261 29.09 -0.90 15.22
C THR A 261 30.57 -0.66 14.91
N ILE A 262 31.13 0.40 15.48
CA ILE A 262 32.57 0.60 15.50
C ILE A 262 33.06 -0.46 16.50
N SER A 263 33.40 -1.64 15.98
CA SER A 263 34.20 -2.59 16.73
C SER A 263 35.55 -1.94 16.95
N GLN A 264 35.85 -1.58 18.20
CA GLN A 264 37.21 -1.28 18.65
C GLN A 264 38.05 -2.57 18.66
#